data_AF-A0A3N5R7V9-F1
#
_entry.id   AF-A0A3N5R7V9-F1
#
_cell.length_a   1.000
_cell.length_b   1.000
_cell.length_c   1.000
_cell.angle_alpha   90.00
_cell.angle_beta   90.00
_cell.angle_gamma   90.00
#
_symmetry.space_group_name_H-M   'P 1'
#
loop_
_entity.id
_entity.type
_entity.pdbx_description
1 polymer ?
#
loop_
_entity_poly.entity_id
_entity_poly.type
_entity_poly.pdbx_seq_one_letter_code
_entity_poly.pdbx_strand_id
1 'polypeptide(L)' 'MASDATTVNVKVKEPSYLEWAGRGRGLKSWILSTDHKRIGILYLISLTLFYAVGVVFGFLMRLELIAPGR' A
#
# COMPACT_ATOMS: atom_id res chain seq x y z
N MET A 1 47.54 -45.80 -8.95
CA MET A 1 46.59 -45.71 -7.83
C MET A 1 46.45 -44.23 -7.46
N ALA A 2 45.60 -43.46 -8.14
CA ALA A 2 44.13 -43.54 -8.21
C ALA A 2 43.45 -43.25 -6.87
N SER A 3 43.20 -41.96 -6.62
CA SER A 3 41.88 -41.50 -6.19
C SER A 3 41.80 -40.00 -6.44
N ASP A 4 41.09 -39.68 -7.52
CA ASP A 4 40.70 -38.35 -7.96
C ASP A 4 40.43 -37.40 -6.80
N ALA A 5 41.03 -36.23 -6.90
CA ALA A 5 40.49 -35.02 -6.30
C ALA A 5 39.15 -34.69 -6.99
N THR A 6 38.10 -35.44 -6.65
CA THR A 6 36.74 -35.08 -7.00
C THR A 6 36.37 -33.88 -6.13
N THR A 7 36.74 -32.69 -6.59
CA THR A 7 36.27 -31.42 -6.05
C THR A 7 34.76 -31.35 -6.34
N VAL A 8 33.96 -31.88 -5.43
CA VAL A 8 32.50 -31.74 -5.50
C VAL A 8 32.19 -30.27 -5.25
N ASN A 9 32.02 -29.50 -6.33
CA ASN A 9 31.63 -28.10 -6.27
C ASN A 9 30.15 -28.02 -5.89
N VAL A 10 29.86 -28.18 -4.60
CA VAL A 10 28.53 -28.00 -4.05
C VAL A 10 28.23 -26.51 -4.04
N LYS A 11 27.55 -26.03 -5.08
CA LYS A 11 26.95 -24.70 -5.07
C LYS A 11 25.76 -24.70 -4.10
N VAL A 12 26.04 -24.52 -2.81
CA VAL A 12 25.00 -24.26 -1.81
C VAL A 12 24.36 -22.92 -2.18
N LYS A 13 23.16 -22.95 -2.76
CA LYS A 13 22.35 -21.74 -2.99
C LYS A 13 21.79 -21.35 -1.62
N GLU A 14 22.59 -20.62 -0.84
CA GLU A 14 22.13 -20.04 0.42
C GLU A 14 20.89 -19.19 0.13
N PRO A 15 19.78 -19.34 0.89
CA PRO A 15 18.62 -18.48 0.70
C PRO A 15 19.03 -17.06 1.09
N SER A 16 19.39 -16.27 0.08
CA SER A 16 19.77 -14.87 0.23
C SER A 16 18.56 -14.09 0.72
N TYR A 17 18.72 -13.37 1.83
CA TYR A 17 17.69 -12.48 2.40
C TYR A 17 17.24 -11.39 1.42
N LEU A 18 18.03 -11.13 0.36
CA LEU A 18 17.67 -10.20 -0.72
C LEU A 18 16.68 -10.82 -1.72
N GLU A 19 16.65 -12.15 -1.88
CA GLU A 19 15.67 -12.87 -2.70
C GLU A 19 14.26 -12.88 -2.05
N TRP A 20 14.17 -12.57 -0.74
CA TRP A 20 12.90 -12.42 -0.02
C TRP A 20 12.27 -11.01 -0.12
N ALA A 21 12.79 -10.12 -0.97
CA ALA A 21 12.18 -8.80 -1.19
C ALA A 21 10.90 -8.82 -2.06
N GLY A 22 10.47 -9.99 -2.53
CA GLY A 22 9.39 -10.13 -3.52
C GLY A 22 8.03 -10.63 -3.00
N ARG A 23 7.87 -10.97 -1.72
CA ARG A 23 6.65 -11.63 -1.23
C ARG A 23 5.80 -10.73 -0.34
N GLY A 24 4.95 -9.94 -1.00
CA GLY A 24 3.61 -9.68 -0.47
C GLY A 24 3.40 -8.48 0.46
N ARG A 25 4.27 -7.46 0.49
CA ARG A 25 3.93 -6.17 1.11
C ARG A 25 3.14 -5.26 0.16
N GLY A 26 2.08 -5.82 -0.42
CA GLY A 26 1.18 -5.05 -1.27
C GLY A 26 0.24 -4.18 -0.44
N LEU A 27 -0.27 -3.11 -1.04
CA LEU A 27 -1.37 -2.30 -0.50
C LEU A 27 -2.54 -3.16 0.02
N LYS A 28 -2.76 -4.36 -0.57
CA LYS A 28 -3.77 -5.33 -0.10
C LYS A 28 -3.46 -5.94 1.28
N SER A 29 -2.20 -6.27 1.59
CA SER A 29 -1.82 -6.71 2.95
C SER A 29 -1.90 -5.54 3.94
N TRP A 30 -1.76 -4.31 3.45
CA TRP A 30 -1.89 -3.09 4.26
C TRP A 30 -3.34 -2.73 4.58
N ILE A 31 -4.26 -2.91 3.62
CA ILE A 31 -5.71 -2.74 3.79
C ILE A 31 -6.35 -3.90 4.57
N LEU A 32 -5.86 -5.13 4.44
CA LEU A 32 -6.35 -6.31 5.18
C LEU A 32 -5.58 -6.58 6.49
N SER A 33 -4.76 -5.64 6.96
CA SER A 33 -4.08 -5.73 8.26
C SER A 33 -4.99 -5.21 9.38
N THR A 34 -5.23 -6.03 10.41
CA THR A 34 -6.03 -5.71 11.63
C THR A 34 -5.32 -4.72 12.58
N ASP A 35 -4.34 -3.97 12.11
CA ASP A 35 -3.66 -2.95 12.91
C ASP A 35 -4.58 -1.72 13.04
N HIS A 36 -5.08 -1.45 14.25
CA HIS A 36 -5.95 -0.29 14.51
C HIS A 36 -5.28 1.04 14.08
N LYS A 37 -3.95 1.10 14.11
CA LYS A 37 -3.17 2.29 13.73
C LYS A 37 -3.23 2.54 12.21
N ARG A 38 -3.26 1.47 11.41
CA ARG A 38 -3.31 1.56 9.93
C ARG A 38 -4.74 1.79 9.45
N ILE A 39 -5.71 1.09 10.05
CA ILE A 39 -7.13 1.30 9.73
C ILE A 39 -7.55 2.75 10.04
N GLY A 40 -7.05 3.33 11.14
CA GLY A 40 -7.34 4.72 11.49
C GLY A 40 -6.90 5.72 10.41
N ILE A 41 -5.69 5.58 9.88
CA ILE A 41 -5.18 6.47 8.81
C ILE A 41 -5.96 6.28 7.51
N LEU A 42 -6.31 5.05 7.15
CA LEU A 42 -7.15 4.76 5.99
C LEU A 42 -8.52 5.44 6.09
N TYR A 43 -9.15 5.36 7.27
CA TYR A 43 -10.42 6.03 7.53
C TYR A 43 -10.28 7.55 7.53
N LEU A 44 -9.22 8.12 8.12
CA LEU A 44 -8.98 9.56 8.07
C LEU A 44 -8.84 10.06 6.63
N ILE A 45 -8.00 9.40 5.82
CA ILE A 45 -7.79 9.81 4.41
C ILE A 45 -9.08 9.68 3.59
N SER A 46 -9.76 8.55 3.68
CA SER A 46 -11.01 8.34 2.93
C SER A 46 -12.11 9.30 3.36
N LEU A 47 -12.31 9.51 4.68
CA LEU A 47 -13.30 10.44 5.20
C LEU A 47 -12.97 11.88 4.80
N THR A 48 -11.71 12.31 4.87
CA THR A 48 -11.30 13.65 4.42
C THR A 48 -11.55 13.85 2.93
N LEU A 49 -11.30 12.84 2.10
CA LEU A 49 -11.57 12.88 0.66
C LEU A 49 -13.06 13.11 0.38
N PHE A 50 -13.93 12.27 0.96
CA PHE A 50 -15.38 12.40 0.78
C PHE A 50 -15.94 13.68 1.40
N TYR A 51 -15.39 14.10 2.53
CA TYR A 51 -15.72 15.37 3.18
C TYR A 51 -15.40 16.56 2.27
N ALA A 52 -14.21 16.60 1.66
CA ALA A 52 -13.83 17.68 0.74
C ALA A 52 -14.80 17.77 -0.44
N VAL A 53 -15.19 16.64 -1.02
CA VAL A 53 -16.19 16.58 -2.09
C VAL A 53 -17.54 17.11 -1.61
N GLY A 54 -18.02 16.69 -0.43
CA GLY A 54 -19.26 17.18 0.15
C GLY A 54 -19.25 18.69 0.44
N VAL A 55 -18.14 19.21 0.96
CA VAL A 55 -17.94 20.65 1.18
C VAL A 55 -17.97 21.40 -0.14
N VAL A 56 -17.30 20.91 -1.18
CA VAL A 56 -17.32 21.54 -2.51
C VAL A 56 -18.74 21.61 -3.05
N PHE A 57 -19.50 20.51 -3.00
CA PHE A 57 -20.90 20.52 -3.44
C PHE A 57 -21.79 21.45 -2.60
N GLY A 58 -21.64 21.43 -1.27
CA GLY A 58 -22.36 22.34 -0.39
C GLY A 58 -22.02 23.81 -0.64
N PHE A 59 -20.75 24.09 -0.95
CA PHE A 59 -20.29 25.42 -1.31
C PHE A 59 -20.82 25.86 -2.66
N LEU A 60 -20.82 24.98 -3.67
CA LEU A 60 -21.42 25.24 -4.99
C LEU A 60 -22.90 25.59 -4.85
N MET A 61 -23.69 24.82 -4.09
CA MET A 61 -25.09 25.14 -3.82
C MET A 61 -25.25 26.53 -3.20
N ARG A 62 -24.37 26.89 -2.26
CA ARG A 62 -24.40 28.20 -1.61
C ARG A 62 -24.00 29.34 -2.57
N LEU A 63 -23.08 29.10 -3.51
CA LEU A 63 -22.72 30.08 -4.55
C LEU A 63 -23.88 30.33 -5.51
N GLU A 64 -24.58 29.29 -5.96
CA GLU A 64 -25.79 29.40 -6.79
C GLU A 64 -26.89 30.21 -6.08
N LEU A 65 -27.07 30.00 -4.77
CA LEU A 65 -28.03 30.75 -3.95
C LEU A 65 -27.63 32.22 -3.71
N ILE A 66 -26.34 32.56 -3.82
CA ILE A 66 -25.84 33.95 -3.67
C ILE A 66 -26.02 34.76 -4.95
N ALA A 67 -25.99 34.11 -6.11
CA ALA A 67 -26.28 34.74 -7.40
C ALA A 67 -27.50 34.08 -8.07
N PRO A 68 -28.71 34.19 -7.49
CA PRO A 68 -29.90 33.66 -8.13
C PRO A 68 -30.19 34.51 -9.37
N GLY A 69 -29.98 33.93 -10.55
CA GLY A 69 -30.44 34.50 -11.82
C GLY A 69 -29.61 35.66 -12.37
N ARG A 70 -28.36 35.38 -12.70
CA ARG A 70 -27.74 35.98 -13.90
C ARG A 70 -27.46 34.88 -14.93
#